data_AF-A0A392MS93-F1
#
_entry.id   AF-A0A392MS93-F1
#
_cell.length_a   1.000
_cell.length_b   1.000
_cell.length_c   1.000
_cell.angle_alpha   90.00
_cell.angle_beta   90.00
_cell.angle_gamma   90.00
#
_symmetry.space_group_name_H-M   'P 1'
#
loop_
_entity.id
_entity.type
_entity.pdbx_description
1 polymer ?
#
loop_
_entity_poly.entity_id
_entity_poly.type
_entity_poly.pdbx_seq_one_letter_code
_entity_poly.pdbx_strand_id
1 'polypeptide(L)'
;MNVNTSMTNVTGRVIGPPALKLSDPRGKSTSVKLDAEKCHWNLLGRSMVEGKPVECWGILDFTSNGPNWGRLRGNQFVNNLMDKYRKLGIVMKEPVCYEHSSMQKLGDYNSLSDLLEKINDRVQKNCRQRLQFLLCVMANRDHGYKCLKWIAETKVGIVTQCCLSGNANEGKDQYLTNLALKINAKIGGSNVELINRLPHFEDESHVMFIGADVNHPGSRDIDSPSIAAVVATINWPAANRYAARVCAQEHRMEKILNFGEELTDLKTVFQRSNYFPTITLIVAQKRHQTRLFPTGPKEGTANGNVFPGTVVDTKVVHPFEFDFYLCSHYGSLGTSKPTHYYVLWDEHKFTSDDLQKLIYDMCFTFARCTKPVSLVPPVYYADLAAYRGRLYYEARMSAQSPDSAVSSSSSHLASSSSSSTTSI
;
A
#
# COMPACT_ATOMS: atom_id res chain seq x y z
N MET A 1 19.17 -8.61 -42.34
CA MET A 1 19.08 -8.53 -40.86
C MET A 1 18.82 -9.94 -40.36
N ASN A 2 19.73 -10.48 -39.54
CA ASN A 2 19.53 -11.79 -38.92
C ASN A 2 19.10 -11.58 -37.47
N VAL A 3 18.00 -12.23 -37.07
CA VAL A 3 17.48 -12.16 -35.70
C VAL A 3 17.75 -13.51 -35.04
N ASN A 4 18.42 -13.48 -33.88
CA ASN A 4 18.62 -14.71 -33.11
C ASN A 4 17.29 -15.13 -32.47
N THR A 5 16.91 -16.40 -32.66
CA THR A 5 15.66 -16.97 -32.12
C THR A 5 15.80 -17.46 -30.68
N SER A 6 17.03 -17.54 -30.17
CA SER A 6 17.31 -17.92 -28.78
C SER A 6 17.29 -16.69 -27.87
N MET A 7 16.87 -16.88 -26.62
CA MET A 7 16.94 -15.83 -25.60
C MET A 7 18.38 -15.39 -25.35
N THR A 8 18.57 -14.10 -25.07
CA THR A 8 19.88 -13.55 -24.72
C THR A 8 20.32 -14.02 -23.33
N ASN A 9 21.48 -14.66 -23.26
CA ASN A 9 22.07 -15.07 -21.98
C ASN A 9 22.73 -13.87 -21.27
N VAL A 10 22.25 -13.59 -20.06
CA VAL A 10 22.74 -12.52 -19.19
C VAL A 10 23.22 -13.07 -17.86
N THR A 11 24.21 -12.42 -17.26
CA THR A 11 24.69 -12.76 -15.93
C THR A 11 23.98 -11.87 -14.92
N GLY A 12 23.19 -12.49 -14.04
CA GLY A 12 22.59 -11.81 -12.90
C GLY A 12 23.39 -12.02 -11.63
N ARG A 13 23.23 -11.10 -10.66
CA ARG A 13 23.76 -11.23 -9.29
C ARG A 13 22.58 -11.32 -8.33
N VAL A 14 22.70 -12.09 -7.24
CA VAL A 14 21.66 -12.15 -6.21
C VAL A 14 22.17 -11.45 -4.95
N ILE A 15 21.66 -10.24 -4.69
CA ILE A 15 22.00 -9.50 -3.47
C ILE A 15 21.24 -10.06 -2.26
N GLY A 16 21.93 -10.16 -1.12
CA GLY A 16 21.36 -10.72 0.11
C GLY A 16 20.32 -9.79 0.75
N PRO A 17 19.25 -10.34 1.37
CA PRO A 17 18.23 -9.51 2.03
C PRO A 17 18.80 -8.80 3.28
N PRO A 18 18.18 -7.69 3.73
CA PRO A 18 18.60 -7.02 4.95
C PRO A 18 18.28 -7.82 6.21
N ALA A 19 18.96 -7.49 7.29
CA ALA A 19 18.57 -7.93 8.61
C ALA A 19 17.39 -7.08 9.12
N LEU A 20 16.29 -7.72 9.52
CA LEU A 20 15.10 -7.04 10.04
C LEU A 20 14.99 -7.20 11.56
N LYS A 21 14.48 -6.18 12.23
CA LYS A 21 14.08 -6.25 13.63
C LYS A 21 12.56 -6.17 13.77
N LEU A 22 12.06 -6.97 14.70
CA LEU A 22 10.72 -6.92 15.26
C LEU A 22 10.84 -6.79 16.78
N SER A 23 9.74 -6.55 17.49
CA SER A 23 9.74 -6.64 18.95
C SER A 23 9.31 -8.03 19.41
N ASP A 24 9.59 -8.39 20.66
CA ASP A 24 8.85 -9.43 21.37
C ASP A 24 7.60 -8.81 22.04
N PRO A 25 6.64 -9.62 22.54
CA PRO A 25 5.47 -9.11 23.26
C PRO A 25 5.79 -8.30 24.53
N ARG A 26 7.05 -8.27 25.00
CA ARG A 26 7.54 -7.46 26.14
C ARG A 26 8.22 -6.17 25.68
N GLY A 27 8.25 -5.90 24.37
CA GLY A 27 8.84 -4.69 23.79
C GLY A 27 10.35 -4.79 23.51
N LYS A 28 10.98 -5.96 23.64
CA LYS A 28 12.41 -6.12 23.35
C LYS A 28 12.65 -6.39 21.86
N SER A 29 13.47 -5.57 21.22
CA SER A 29 13.90 -5.76 19.83
C SER A 29 14.61 -7.10 19.63
N THR A 30 14.23 -7.83 18.58
CA THR A 30 14.84 -9.09 18.16
C THR A 30 14.99 -9.16 16.65
N SER A 31 16.12 -9.70 16.19
CA SER A 31 16.35 -10.01 14.77
C SER A 31 15.42 -11.12 14.27
N VAL A 32 15.04 -11.02 13.00
CA VAL A 32 14.11 -11.95 12.34
C VAL A 32 14.85 -12.76 11.30
N LYS A 33 14.70 -14.09 11.39
CA LYS A 33 15.15 -14.99 10.34
C LYS A 33 14.15 -14.95 9.18
N LEU A 34 14.65 -14.64 7.98
CA LEU A 34 13.86 -14.68 6.76
C LEU A 34 13.80 -16.10 6.20
N ASP A 35 12.73 -16.40 5.49
CA ASP A 35 12.64 -17.58 4.64
C ASP A 35 13.75 -17.54 3.58
N ALA A 36 14.52 -18.63 3.46
CA ALA A 36 15.73 -18.65 2.64
C ALA A 36 15.48 -18.48 1.14
N GLU A 37 14.30 -18.88 0.67
CA GLU A 37 13.95 -18.79 -0.75
C GLU A 37 13.05 -17.58 -1.03
N LYS A 38 12.05 -17.35 -0.19
CA LYS A 38 11.00 -16.34 -0.40
C LYS A 38 11.35 -14.97 0.18
N CYS A 39 12.32 -14.92 1.08
CA CYS A 39 12.65 -13.73 1.89
C CYS A 39 11.45 -13.22 2.72
N HIS A 40 10.46 -14.08 3.00
CA HIS A 40 9.30 -13.74 3.81
C HIS A 40 9.62 -13.83 5.31
N TRP A 41 8.84 -13.14 6.12
CA TRP A 41 8.83 -13.30 7.58
C TRP A 41 7.41 -13.44 8.11
N ASN A 42 7.26 -13.71 9.40
CA ASN A 42 5.97 -13.74 10.08
C ASN A 42 6.09 -13.15 11.49
N LEU A 43 4.93 -12.98 12.15
CA LEU A 43 4.85 -12.45 13.51
C LEU A 43 4.63 -13.56 14.57
N LEU A 44 4.97 -14.81 14.27
CA LEU A 44 4.73 -15.91 15.21
C LEU A 44 5.62 -15.76 16.46
N GLY A 45 5.00 -15.54 17.62
CA GLY A 45 5.71 -15.25 18.87
C GLY A 45 6.45 -13.90 18.88
N ARG A 46 6.13 -13.00 17.95
CA ARG A 46 6.73 -11.67 17.80
C ARG A 46 5.66 -10.59 17.88
N SER A 47 6.12 -9.34 18.03
CA SER A 47 5.33 -8.13 18.02
C SER A 47 5.83 -7.17 16.93
N MET A 48 5.04 -6.13 16.67
CA MET A 48 5.43 -5.00 15.83
C MET A 48 6.50 -4.17 16.55
N VAL A 49 7.43 -3.57 15.80
CA VAL A 49 8.51 -2.75 16.38
C VAL A 49 7.96 -1.64 17.29
N GLU A 50 6.97 -0.91 16.79
CA GLU A 50 6.19 0.06 17.54
C GLU A 50 4.70 -0.22 17.32
N GLY A 51 4.14 -1.07 18.18
CA GLY A 51 2.71 -1.34 18.25
C GLY A 51 1.98 -0.24 19.01
N LYS A 52 1.12 0.52 18.34
CA LYS A 52 0.34 1.60 18.94
C LYS A 52 -0.86 1.04 19.72
N PRO A 53 -1.03 1.43 21.00
CA PRO A 53 -2.24 1.10 21.75
C PRO A 53 -3.50 1.61 21.04
N VAL A 54 -4.54 0.79 21.05
CA VAL A 54 -5.86 1.11 20.52
C VAL A 54 -6.82 1.30 21.70
N GLU A 55 -7.18 2.54 21.97
CA GLU A 55 -7.97 2.94 23.13
C GLU A 55 -9.32 3.54 22.76
N CYS A 56 -9.38 4.35 21.69
CA CYS A 56 -10.58 5.01 21.22
C CYS A 56 -10.85 4.64 19.75
N TRP A 57 -11.62 3.58 19.54
CA TRP A 57 -11.98 3.08 18.21
C TRP A 57 -13.42 2.59 18.18
N GLY A 58 -14.01 2.51 17.00
CA GLY A 58 -15.40 2.10 16.84
C GLY A 58 -15.61 1.14 15.68
N ILE A 59 -16.83 0.59 15.58
CA ILE A 59 -17.27 -0.27 14.48
C ILE A 59 -18.47 0.37 13.79
N LEU A 60 -18.43 0.41 12.46
CA LEU A 60 -19.57 0.71 11.59
C LEU A 60 -19.86 -0.53 10.74
N ASP A 61 -20.92 -1.26 11.10
CA ASP A 61 -21.33 -2.51 10.46
C ASP A 61 -22.46 -2.28 9.44
N PHE A 62 -22.14 -2.34 8.15
CA PHE A 62 -23.12 -2.23 7.06
C PHE A 62 -23.86 -3.53 6.77
N THR A 63 -23.54 -4.63 7.48
CA THR A 63 -24.12 -5.96 7.25
C THR A 63 -25.36 -6.24 8.10
N SER A 64 -25.67 -5.34 9.04
CA SER A 64 -26.69 -5.56 10.07
C SER A 64 -28.11 -5.73 9.52
N ASN A 65 -28.43 -5.06 8.42
CA ASN A 65 -29.75 -5.13 7.75
C ASN A 65 -29.73 -6.07 6.52
N GLY A 66 -28.68 -6.86 6.35
CA GLY A 66 -28.53 -7.81 5.24
C GLY A 66 -28.98 -9.24 5.60
N PRO A 67 -28.87 -10.19 4.65
CA PRO A 67 -29.15 -11.60 4.91
C PRO A 67 -28.27 -12.16 6.04
N ASN A 68 -28.85 -13.05 6.86
CA ASN A 68 -28.17 -13.63 8.02
C ASN A 68 -26.80 -14.26 7.72
N TRP A 69 -26.61 -14.84 6.53
CA TRP A 69 -25.36 -15.49 6.13
C TRP A 69 -24.20 -14.50 5.90
N GLY A 70 -24.51 -13.24 5.57
CA GLY A 70 -23.52 -12.19 5.31
C GLY A 70 -23.28 -11.26 6.50
N ARG A 71 -24.03 -11.44 7.60
CA ARG A 71 -23.96 -10.58 8.78
C ARG A 71 -22.68 -10.83 9.57
N LEU A 72 -22.05 -9.75 10.05
CA LEU A 72 -20.89 -9.84 10.92
C LEU A 72 -21.27 -10.45 12.27
N ARG A 73 -20.47 -11.42 12.72
CA ARG A 73 -20.52 -11.95 14.08
C ARG A 73 -19.77 -11.01 15.02
N GLY A 74 -20.36 -9.85 15.31
CA GLY A 74 -19.71 -8.72 15.99
C GLY A 74 -18.87 -9.10 17.21
N ASN A 75 -19.51 -9.70 18.22
CA ASN A 75 -18.82 -10.07 19.47
C ASN A 75 -17.67 -11.06 19.24
N GLN A 76 -17.88 -12.09 18.41
CA GLN A 76 -16.85 -13.06 18.09
C GLN A 76 -15.66 -12.39 17.39
N PHE A 77 -15.94 -11.52 16.41
CA PHE A 77 -14.92 -10.81 15.67
C PHE A 77 -14.11 -9.85 16.56
N VAL A 78 -14.77 -9.07 17.42
CA VAL A 78 -14.10 -8.17 18.37
C VAL A 78 -13.18 -8.94 19.30
N ASN A 79 -13.68 -10.03 19.91
CA ASN A 79 -12.88 -10.89 20.78
C ASN A 79 -11.66 -11.46 20.05
N ASN A 80 -11.85 -11.99 18.84
CA ASN A 80 -10.76 -12.54 18.03
C ASN A 80 -9.70 -11.48 17.69
N LEU A 81 -10.13 -10.25 17.36
CA LEU A 81 -9.22 -9.16 17.04
C LEU A 81 -8.45 -8.69 18.28
N MET A 82 -9.13 -8.51 19.42
CA MET A 82 -8.49 -8.13 20.68
C MET A 82 -7.53 -9.20 21.18
N ASP A 83 -7.88 -10.48 21.05
CA ASP A 83 -7.00 -11.61 21.36
C ASP A 83 -5.75 -11.61 20.47
N LYS A 84 -5.90 -11.27 19.17
CA LYS A 84 -4.75 -11.10 18.27
C LYS A 84 -3.85 -9.96 18.75
N TYR A 85 -4.41 -8.81 19.13
CA TYR A 85 -3.64 -7.69 19.68
C TYR A 85 -2.92 -8.06 20.99
N ARG A 86 -3.58 -8.79 21.89
CA ARG A 86 -2.98 -9.32 23.11
C ARG A 86 -1.78 -10.23 22.83
N LYS A 87 -1.89 -11.15 21.86
CA LYS A 87 -0.78 -12.02 21.43
C LYS A 87 0.39 -11.25 20.82
N LEU A 88 0.09 -10.12 20.18
CA LEU A 88 1.10 -9.18 19.69
C LEU A 88 1.67 -8.28 20.81
N GLY A 89 1.21 -8.39 22.07
CA GLY A 89 1.66 -7.51 23.14
C GLY A 89 1.22 -6.05 22.99
N ILE A 90 0.14 -5.80 22.24
CA ILE A 90 -0.41 -4.45 22.00
C ILE A 90 -1.74 -4.36 22.72
N VAL A 91 -1.93 -3.29 23.49
CA VAL A 91 -3.20 -3.03 24.18
C VAL A 91 -4.26 -2.61 23.16
N MET A 92 -5.40 -3.29 23.17
CA MET A 92 -6.63 -2.89 22.48
C MET A 92 -7.77 -2.92 23.50
N LYS A 93 -8.41 -1.77 23.74
CA LYS A 93 -9.61 -1.65 24.57
C LYS A 93 -10.85 -2.07 23.77
N GLU A 94 -11.97 -2.28 24.44
CA GLU A 94 -13.27 -2.47 23.78
C GLU A 94 -13.63 -1.26 22.89
N PRO A 95 -14.37 -1.46 21.78
CA PRO A 95 -14.78 -0.35 20.93
C PRO A 95 -15.73 0.60 21.68
N VAL A 96 -15.48 1.91 21.57
CA VAL A 96 -16.27 2.95 22.25
C VAL A 96 -17.64 3.18 21.61
N CYS A 97 -17.83 2.69 20.38
CA CYS A 97 -19.11 2.69 19.70
C CYS A 97 -19.23 1.50 18.73
N TYR A 98 -20.46 1.03 18.57
CA TYR A 98 -20.85 0.02 17.59
C TYR A 98 -22.10 0.50 16.87
N GLU A 99 -21.98 0.79 15.59
CA GLU A 99 -23.04 1.41 14.80
C GLU A 99 -23.50 0.47 13.70
N HIS A 100 -24.80 0.23 13.67
CA HIS A 100 -25.45 -0.60 12.67
C HIS A 100 -25.92 0.26 11.49
N SER A 101 -25.67 -0.21 10.29
CA SER A 101 -26.11 0.43 9.05
C SER A 101 -26.40 -0.62 7.98
N SER A 102 -26.69 -0.17 6.76
CA SER A 102 -26.98 -1.04 5.63
C SER A 102 -26.13 -0.70 4.40
N MET A 103 -25.92 -1.67 3.52
CA MET A 103 -25.21 -1.46 2.26
C MET A 103 -25.87 -0.40 1.37
N GLN A 104 -27.20 -0.22 1.45
CA GLN A 104 -27.87 0.89 0.74
C GLN A 104 -27.36 2.25 1.21
N LYS A 105 -27.18 2.42 2.52
CA LYS A 105 -26.67 3.67 3.12
C LYS A 105 -25.19 3.92 2.80
N LEU A 106 -24.43 2.87 2.50
CA LEU A 106 -23.04 3.01 2.01
C LEU A 106 -23.00 3.65 0.62
N GLY A 107 -24.01 3.39 -0.22
CA GLY A 107 -24.14 3.98 -1.55
C GLY A 107 -24.70 5.41 -1.55
N ASP A 108 -25.44 5.80 -0.52
CA ASP A 108 -26.05 7.13 -0.43
C ASP A 108 -25.13 8.16 0.23
N TYR A 109 -24.73 9.17 -0.53
CA TYR A 109 -23.76 10.18 -0.08
C TYR A 109 -24.23 10.97 1.15
N ASN A 110 -25.43 11.55 1.11
CA ASN A 110 -25.93 12.43 2.18
C ASN A 110 -26.09 11.65 3.49
N SER A 111 -26.73 10.48 3.41
CA SER A 111 -26.97 9.62 4.56
C SER A 111 -25.68 9.07 5.17
N LEU A 112 -24.65 8.82 4.35
CA LEU A 112 -23.34 8.38 4.81
C LEU A 112 -22.57 9.52 5.48
N SER A 113 -22.63 10.74 4.93
CA SER A 113 -22.00 11.93 5.53
C SER A 113 -22.57 12.20 6.92
N ASP A 114 -23.90 12.30 7.02
CA ASP A 114 -24.60 12.49 8.28
C ASP A 114 -24.26 11.41 9.30
N LEU A 115 -24.15 10.15 8.85
CA LEU A 115 -23.82 9.04 9.73
C LEU A 115 -22.40 9.17 10.29
N LEU A 116 -21.40 9.46 9.44
CA LEU A 116 -20.02 9.59 9.87
C LEU A 116 -19.82 10.79 10.80
N GLU A 117 -20.47 11.92 10.52
CA GLU A 117 -20.46 13.11 11.38
C GLU A 117 -21.08 12.82 12.75
N LYS A 118 -22.27 12.20 12.78
CA LYS A 118 -22.93 11.79 14.04
C LYS A 118 -22.08 10.83 14.87
N ILE A 119 -21.37 9.91 14.23
CA ILE A 119 -20.44 9.00 14.92
C ILE A 119 -19.29 9.80 15.54
N ASN A 120 -18.65 10.68 14.76
CA ASN A 120 -17.53 11.48 15.22
C ASN A 120 -17.92 12.37 16.41
N ASP A 121 -19.03 13.11 16.28
CA ASP A 121 -19.50 14.04 17.30
C ASP A 121 -19.84 13.35 18.61
N ARG A 122 -20.52 12.20 18.54
CA ARG A 122 -20.89 11.41 19.72
C ARG A 122 -19.66 10.87 20.45
N VAL A 123 -18.67 10.35 19.72
CA VAL A 123 -17.42 9.88 20.33
C VAL A 123 -16.64 11.04 20.93
N GLN A 124 -16.54 12.17 20.23
CA GLN A 124 -15.86 13.35 20.75
C GLN A 124 -16.53 13.90 22.02
N LYS A 125 -17.87 13.91 22.08
CA LYS A 125 -18.63 14.33 23.27
C LYS A 125 -18.45 13.36 24.45
N ASN A 126 -18.56 12.05 24.20
CA ASN A 126 -18.56 11.04 25.26
C ASN A 126 -17.17 10.71 25.78
N CYS A 127 -16.18 10.61 24.88
CA CYS A 127 -14.83 10.17 25.22
C CYS A 127 -13.86 11.34 25.42
N ARG A 128 -14.23 12.58 25.04
CA ARG A 128 -13.35 13.77 25.02
C ARG A 128 -12.06 13.55 24.23
N GLN A 129 -12.08 12.63 23.28
CA GLN A 129 -10.97 12.22 22.44
C GLN A 129 -11.47 11.98 21.02
N ARG A 130 -10.58 12.09 20.02
CA ARG A 130 -10.90 11.74 18.64
C ARG A 130 -10.77 10.23 18.45
N LEU A 131 -11.59 9.67 17.56
CA LEU A 131 -11.43 8.28 17.12
C LEU A 131 -10.04 8.08 16.51
N GLN A 132 -9.30 7.09 17.01
CA GLN A 132 -8.04 6.63 16.40
C GLN A 132 -8.29 5.95 15.06
N PHE A 133 -9.36 5.13 14.98
CA PHE A 133 -9.92 4.67 13.71
C PHE A 133 -11.35 4.16 13.87
N LEU A 134 -12.06 4.07 12.73
CA LEU A 134 -13.35 3.43 12.59
C LEU A 134 -13.22 2.19 11.70
N LEU A 135 -13.62 1.03 12.22
CA LEU A 135 -13.66 -0.22 11.46
C LEU A 135 -14.98 -0.32 10.69
N CYS A 136 -14.93 -0.25 9.37
CA CYS A 136 -16.11 -0.31 8.50
C CYS A 136 -16.26 -1.71 7.90
N VAL A 137 -17.29 -2.44 8.29
CA VAL A 137 -17.52 -3.82 7.82
C VAL A 137 -18.60 -3.84 6.75
N MET A 138 -18.30 -4.48 5.62
CA MET A 138 -19.18 -4.56 4.45
C MET A 138 -19.48 -6.02 4.11
N ALA A 139 -20.65 -6.30 3.54
CA ALA A 139 -21.03 -7.66 3.15
C ALA A 139 -20.25 -8.13 1.92
N ASN A 140 -20.02 -7.21 0.98
CA ASN A 140 -19.38 -7.45 -0.31
C ASN A 140 -18.63 -6.19 -0.77
N ARG A 141 -17.94 -6.29 -1.91
CA ARG A 141 -17.34 -5.12 -2.56
C ARG A 141 -18.45 -4.27 -3.14
N ASP A 142 -18.41 -2.98 -2.86
CA ASP A 142 -19.46 -2.04 -3.25
C ASP A 142 -18.84 -0.73 -3.71
N HIS A 143 -19.47 -0.10 -4.71
CA HIS A 143 -19.07 1.21 -5.22
C HIS A 143 -19.06 2.30 -4.11
N GLY A 144 -19.95 2.23 -3.13
CA GLY A 144 -20.04 3.15 -2.01
C GLY A 144 -18.79 3.16 -1.11
N TYR A 145 -17.89 2.18 -1.25
CA TYR A 145 -16.55 2.23 -0.66
C TYR A 145 -15.80 3.53 -1.01
N LYS A 146 -15.93 4.01 -2.25
CA LYS A 146 -15.26 5.25 -2.69
C LYS A 146 -15.82 6.47 -1.94
N CYS A 147 -17.14 6.51 -1.73
CA CYS A 147 -17.83 7.56 -0.96
C CYS A 147 -17.42 7.53 0.51
N LEU A 148 -17.44 6.36 1.14
CA LEU A 148 -16.96 6.17 2.52
C LEU A 148 -15.54 6.71 2.71
N LYS A 149 -14.63 6.36 1.79
CA LYS A 149 -13.23 6.80 1.87
C LYS A 149 -13.10 8.30 1.69
N TRP A 150 -13.77 8.86 0.69
CA TRP A 150 -13.74 10.29 0.43
C TRP A 150 -14.28 11.11 1.62
N ILE A 151 -15.48 10.80 2.08
CA ILE A 151 -16.14 11.55 3.17
C ILE A 151 -15.33 11.42 4.47
N ALA A 152 -14.99 10.20 4.87
CA ALA A 152 -14.30 9.97 6.14
C ALA A 152 -12.92 10.65 6.15
N GLU A 153 -12.14 10.54 5.09
CA GLU A 153 -10.74 10.99 5.10
C GLU A 153 -10.57 12.47 4.71
N THR A 154 -11.51 13.07 3.98
CA THR A 154 -11.38 14.48 3.51
C THR A 154 -12.35 15.47 4.16
N LYS A 155 -13.53 15.02 4.61
CA LYS A 155 -14.53 15.91 5.22
C LYS A 155 -14.56 15.79 6.74
N VAL A 156 -14.66 14.56 7.25
CA VAL A 156 -14.84 14.31 8.69
C VAL A 156 -13.49 14.18 9.41
N GLY A 157 -12.46 13.67 8.73
CA GLY A 157 -11.12 13.48 9.31
C GLY A 157 -10.99 12.20 10.16
N ILE A 158 -11.71 11.13 9.79
CA ILE A 158 -11.66 9.82 10.46
C ILE A 158 -10.78 8.86 9.68
N VAL A 159 -9.81 8.26 10.36
CA VAL A 159 -9.05 7.12 9.85
C VAL A 159 -9.98 5.90 9.77
N THR A 160 -10.16 5.31 8.58
CA THR A 160 -11.04 4.14 8.42
C THR A 160 -10.29 2.89 8.00
N GLN A 161 -10.62 1.74 8.59
CA GLN A 161 -10.18 0.42 8.14
C GLN A 161 -11.38 -0.39 7.69
N CYS A 162 -11.41 -0.80 6.42
CA CYS A 162 -12.54 -1.54 5.87
C CYS A 162 -12.22 -3.03 5.76
N CYS A 163 -13.22 -3.89 5.99
CA CYS A 163 -13.12 -5.32 5.74
C CYS A 163 -14.44 -5.92 5.25
N LEU A 164 -14.35 -7.12 4.68
CA LEU A 164 -15.52 -7.91 4.30
C LEU A 164 -15.91 -8.85 5.46
N SER A 165 -17.21 -8.96 5.73
CA SER A 165 -17.73 -9.81 6.81
C SER A 165 -17.37 -11.28 6.64
N GLY A 166 -17.30 -11.80 5.40
CA GLY A 166 -16.88 -13.18 5.14
C GLY A 166 -15.50 -13.51 5.76
N ASN A 167 -14.47 -12.73 5.41
CA ASN A 167 -13.13 -12.92 5.96
C ASN A 167 -13.06 -12.61 7.47
N ALA A 168 -13.84 -11.62 7.93
CA ALA A 168 -13.91 -11.27 9.34
C ALA A 168 -14.52 -12.41 10.19
N ASN A 169 -15.59 -13.03 9.70
CA ASN A 169 -16.28 -14.15 10.34
C ASN A 169 -15.45 -15.44 10.30
N GLU A 170 -14.69 -15.69 9.23
CA GLU A 170 -13.74 -16.81 9.18
C GLU A 170 -12.66 -16.69 10.26
N GLY A 171 -12.26 -15.45 10.62
CA GLY A 171 -11.36 -15.21 11.76
C GLY A 171 -9.97 -15.83 11.63
N LYS A 172 -9.53 -16.17 10.41
CA LYS A 172 -8.20 -16.78 10.17
C LYS A 172 -7.08 -15.93 10.76
N ASP A 173 -6.14 -16.57 11.45
CA ASP A 173 -5.06 -15.90 12.16
C ASP A 173 -4.21 -14.98 11.25
N GLN A 174 -3.89 -15.45 10.04
CA GLN A 174 -3.16 -14.66 9.04
C GLN A 174 -3.96 -13.43 8.58
N TYR A 175 -5.28 -13.55 8.47
CA TYR A 175 -6.15 -12.43 8.11
C TYR A 175 -6.16 -11.37 9.21
N LEU A 176 -6.34 -11.77 10.48
CA LEU A 176 -6.30 -10.85 11.62
C LEU A 176 -4.93 -10.19 11.78
N THR A 177 -3.84 -10.93 11.52
CA THR A 177 -2.48 -10.40 11.49
C THR A 177 -2.32 -9.30 10.44
N ASN A 178 -2.78 -9.56 9.20
CA ASN A 178 -2.73 -8.58 8.12
C ASN A 178 -3.63 -7.37 8.39
N LEU A 179 -4.77 -7.57 9.06
CA LEU A 179 -5.64 -6.47 9.50
C LEU A 179 -4.95 -5.61 10.56
N ALA A 180 -4.33 -6.23 11.56
CA ALA A 180 -3.58 -5.53 12.61
C ALA A 180 -2.40 -4.74 12.04
N LEU A 181 -1.63 -5.30 11.10
CA LEU A 181 -0.54 -4.58 10.39
C LEU A 181 -1.06 -3.28 9.75
N LYS A 182 -2.22 -3.35 9.09
CA LYS A 182 -2.82 -2.18 8.41
C LYS A 182 -3.35 -1.15 9.40
N ILE A 183 -3.96 -1.58 10.50
CA ILE A 183 -4.45 -0.68 11.55
C ILE A 183 -3.27 0.02 12.21
N ASN A 184 -2.26 -0.73 12.66
CA ASN A 184 -1.09 -0.17 13.32
C ASN A 184 -0.39 0.89 12.46
N ALA A 185 -0.17 0.60 11.17
CA ALA A 185 0.41 1.57 10.24
C ALA A 185 -0.43 2.85 10.09
N LYS A 186 -1.77 2.73 10.08
CA LYS A 186 -2.69 3.88 9.94
C LYS A 186 -2.76 4.78 11.15
N ILE A 187 -2.59 4.22 12.35
CA ILE A 187 -2.57 4.99 13.61
C ILE A 187 -1.15 5.42 14.00
N GLY A 188 -0.20 5.34 13.07
CA GLY A 188 1.16 5.86 13.21
C GLY A 188 2.16 4.93 13.90
N GLY A 189 1.93 3.62 13.89
CA GLY A 189 2.88 2.61 14.38
C GLY A 189 3.97 2.25 13.38
N SER A 190 4.89 1.38 13.82
CA SER A 190 6.00 0.81 13.02
C SER A 190 5.91 -0.71 13.09
N ASN A 191 5.67 -1.38 11.96
CA ASN A 191 5.48 -2.83 11.96
C ASN A 191 6.80 -3.59 11.98
N VAL A 192 7.76 -3.15 11.17
CA VAL A 192 9.08 -3.77 10.96
C VAL A 192 10.08 -2.67 10.63
N GLU A 193 11.33 -2.87 11.03
CA GLU A 193 12.43 -1.95 10.73
C GLU A 193 13.67 -2.74 10.30
N LEU A 194 14.54 -2.06 9.56
CA LEU A 194 15.88 -2.57 9.28
C LEU A 194 16.74 -2.50 10.56
N ILE A 195 17.62 -3.47 10.76
CA ILE A 195 18.61 -3.43 11.85
C ILE A 195 19.73 -2.45 11.50
N ASN A 196 20.23 -2.54 10.27
CA ASN A 196 21.28 -1.67 9.78
C ASN A 196 20.67 -0.40 9.20
N ARG A 197 21.46 0.68 9.17
CA ARG A 197 21.11 1.88 8.39
C ARG A 197 21.08 1.52 6.90
N LEU A 198 20.36 2.33 6.13
CA LEU A 198 20.35 2.20 4.68
C LEU A 198 21.77 2.49 4.13
N PRO A 199 22.25 1.72 3.13
CA PRO A 199 23.55 1.95 2.50
C PRO A 199 23.73 3.39 2.07
N HIS A 200 24.99 3.87 2.06
CA HIS A 200 25.38 5.25 1.71
C HIS A 200 24.97 6.35 2.71
N PHE A 201 24.14 6.03 3.71
CA PHE A 201 23.56 7.00 4.63
C PHE A 201 23.87 6.70 6.10
N GLU A 202 25.00 6.04 6.36
CA GLU A 202 25.42 5.65 7.70
C GLU A 202 25.69 6.87 8.58
N ASP A 203 26.37 7.88 8.04
CA ASP A 203 26.75 9.11 8.73
C ASP A 203 25.72 10.25 8.59
N GLU A 204 24.66 10.05 7.80
CA GLU A 204 23.69 11.11 7.54
C GLU A 204 22.79 11.38 8.75
N SER A 205 22.59 12.68 9.02
CA SER A 205 21.72 13.11 10.11
C SER A 205 20.24 12.96 9.75
N HIS A 206 19.87 13.21 8.48
CA HIS A 206 18.51 13.16 7.98
C HIS A 206 18.49 12.82 6.48
N VAL A 207 17.68 11.82 6.12
CA VAL A 207 17.41 11.47 4.71
C VAL A 207 15.91 11.34 4.52
N MET A 208 15.41 11.82 3.37
CA MET A 208 14.02 11.72 2.98
C MET A 208 13.90 10.96 1.67
N PHE A 209 13.10 9.89 1.66
CA PHE A 209 12.76 9.18 0.45
C PHE A 209 11.41 9.65 -0.05
N ILE A 210 11.38 10.10 -1.30
CA ILE A 210 10.19 10.60 -1.97
C ILE A 210 9.81 9.63 -3.09
N GLY A 211 8.55 9.24 -3.15
CA GLY A 211 7.96 8.53 -4.27
C GLY A 211 6.89 9.38 -4.94
N ALA A 212 6.78 9.26 -6.26
CA ALA A 212 5.77 9.93 -7.05
C ALA A 212 5.16 8.96 -8.06
N ASP A 213 3.86 9.10 -8.33
CA ASP A 213 3.14 8.32 -9.33
C ASP A 213 1.95 9.12 -9.87
N VAL A 214 1.53 8.80 -11.10
CA VAL A 214 0.36 9.40 -11.75
C VAL A 214 -0.63 8.33 -12.17
N ASN A 215 -1.88 8.46 -11.71
CA ASN A 215 -2.98 7.61 -12.12
C ASN A 215 -3.80 8.28 -13.24
N HIS A 216 -3.72 7.74 -14.44
CA HIS A 216 -4.59 8.16 -15.56
C HIS A 216 -5.97 7.50 -15.50
N PRO A 217 -7.01 8.15 -16.06
CA PRO A 217 -8.30 7.52 -16.22
C PRO A 217 -8.26 6.40 -17.28
N GLY A 218 -9.35 5.64 -17.37
CA GLY A 218 -9.47 4.53 -18.32
C GLY A 218 -9.22 4.96 -19.78
N SER A 219 -8.84 4.03 -20.66
CA SER A 219 -8.46 4.36 -22.05
C SER A 219 -9.54 5.06 -22.88
N ARG A 220 -10.82 4.84 -22.55
CA ARG A 220 -11.98 5.45 -23.22
C ARG A 220 -12.45 6.76 -22.58
N ASP A 221 -11.91 7.09 -21.42
CA ASP A 221 -12.17 8.37 -20.77
C ASP A 221 -11.30 9.44 -21.43
N ILE A 222 -11.93 10.56 -21.79
CA ILE A 222 -11.31 11.67 -22.52
C ILE A 222 -11.24 12.97 -21.70
N ASP A 223 -11.93 13.03 -20.56
CA ASP A 223 -12.16 14.28 -19.82
C ASP A 223 -11.64 14.22 -18.39
N SER A 224 -11.64 13.04 -17.74
CA SER A 224 -11.21 12.92 -16.36
C SER A 224 -9.75 13.34 -16.20
N PRO A 225 -9.39 14.08 -15.14
CA PRO A 225 -8.03 14.53 -14.91
C PRO A 225 -7.12 13.33 -14.63
N SER A 226 -5.81 13.49 -14.82
CA SER A 226 -4.85 12.59 -14.19
C SER A 226 -4.72 12.93 -12.70
N ILE A 227 -4.43 11.94 -11.86
CA ILE A 227 -4.23 12.15 -10.43
C ILE A 227 -2.78 11.87 -10.08
N ALA A 228 -2.02 12.90 -9.74
CA ALA A 228 -0.65 12.77 -9.26
C ALA A 228 -0.64 12.58 -7.74
N ALA A 229 0.28 11.77 -7.25
CA ALA A 229 0.56 11.66 -5.83
C ALA A 229 2.05 11.74 -5.54
N VAL A 230 2.39 12.44 -4.47
CA VAL A 230 3.75 12.54 -3.92
C VAL A 230 3.72 12.04 -2.48
N VAL A 231 4.63 11.14 -2.16
CA VAL A 231 4.70 10.48 -0.86
C VAL A 231 6.13 10.58 -0.33
N ALA A 232 6.29 10.96 0.94
CA ALA A 232 7.60 11.15 1.54
C ALA A 232 7.72 10.47 2.92
N THR A 233 8.90 9.94 3.23
CA THR A 233 9.18 9.40 4.57
C THR A 233 9.20 10.50 5.63
N ILE A 234 8.71 10.22 6.84
CA ILE A 234 8.61 11.20 7.93
C ILE A 234 9.33 10.79 9.23
N ASN A 235 10.07 9.67 9.23
CA ASN A 235 10.70 9.13 10.43
C ASN A 235 12.09 8.54 10.17
N TRP A 236 13.03 9.38 9.77
CA TRP A 236 14.44 8.98 9.75
C TRP A 236 14.92 8.60 11.16
N PRO A 237 15.72 7.53 11.34
CA PRO A 237 16.33 6.65 10.33
C PRO A 237 15.49 5.43 9.91
N ALA A 238 14.34 5.19 10.52
CA ALA A 238 13.52 4.01 10.21
C ALA A 238 12.91 4.03 8.80
N ALA A 239 12.62 5.22 8.25
CA ALA A 239 12.19 5.45 6.87
C ALA A 239 11.01 4.55 6.42
N ASN A 240 10.08 4.27 7.33
CA ASN A 240 8.97 3.32 7.11
C ASN A 240 7.57 3.92 7.36
N ARG A 241 7.50 5.19 7.78
CA ARG A 241 6.26 5.98 7.84
C ARG A 241 6.26 7.03 6.75
N TYR A 242 5.10 7.25 6.17
CA TYR A 242 4.94 8.05 4.98
C TYR A 242 3.79 9.04 5.12
N ALA A 243 3.99 10.26 4.64
CA ALA A 243 2.95 11.25 4.41
C ALA A 243 2.69 11.37 2.91
N ALA A 244 1.44 11.63 2.53
CA ALA A 244 1.02 11.72 1.13
C ALA A 244 0.38 13.08 0.82
N ARG A 245 0.59 13.53 -0.41
CA ARG A 245 -0.13 14.61 -1.07
C ARG A 245 -0.64 14.10 -2.42
N VAL A 246 -1.82 14.55 -2.80
CA VAL A 246 -2.50 14.08 -4.01
C VAL A 246 -3.17 15.27 -4.68
N CYS A 247 -2.95 15.41 -5.98
CA CYS A 247 -3.40 16.54 -6.77
C CYS A 247 -3.97 16.08 -8.12
N ALA A 248 -4.98 16.79 -8.61
CA ALA A 248 -5.52 16.56 -9.94
C ALA A 248 -4.76 17.45 -10.95
N GLN A 249 -4.45 16.90 -12.11
CA GLN A 249 -3.79 17.59 -13.20
C GLN A 249 -4.45 17.25 -14.54
N GLU A 250 -4.00 17.91 -15.61
CA GLU A 250 -4.59 17.76 -16.95
C GLU A 250 -4.71 16.29 -17.40
N HIS A 251 -5.71 16.05 -18.25
CA HIS A 251 -6.01 14.73 -18.79
C HIS A 251 -4.77 14.10 -19.42
N ARG A 252 -4.44 12.87 -19.01
CA ARG A 252 -3.27 12.10 -19.50
C ARG A 252 -1.91 12.81 -19.42
N MET A 253 -1.78 13.82 -18.57
CA MET A 253 -0.49 14.43 -18.25
C MET A 253 0.32 13.49 -17.34
N GLU A 254 1.49 13.01 -17.79
CA GLU A 254 2.42 12.19 -16.98
C GLU A 254 3.37 13.08 -16.15
N LYS A 255 3.77 14.23 -16.69
CA LYS A 255 4.62 15.19 -15.97
C LYS A 255 3.83 15.78 -14.80
N ILE A 256 4.35 15.68 -13.59
CA ILE A 256 3.78 16.36 -12.42
C ILE A 256 4.14 17.85 -12.52
N LEU A 257 3.23 18.65 -13.09
CA LEU A 257 3.49 20.05 -13.44
C LEU A 257 3.87 20.90 -12.21
N ASN A 258 3.18 20.68 -11.10
CA ASN A 258 3.34 21.47 -9.87
C ASN A 258 4.04 20.68 -8.76
N PHE A 259 4.96 19.77 -9.10
CA PHE A 259 5.73 18.99 -8.12
C PHE A 259 6.41 19.91 -7.08
N GLY A 260 6.86 21.06 -7.54
CA GLY A 260 7.43 22.08 -6.68
C GLY A 260 6.45 22.73 -5.70
N GLU A 261 5.18 22.84 -6.05
CA GLU A 261 4.14 23.40 -5.17
C GLU A 261 3.67 22.37 -4.14
N GLU A 262 3.61 21.09 -4.51
CA GLU A 262 3.31 19.99 -3.58
C GLU A 262 4.35 19.88 -2.44
N LEU A 263 5.56 20.41 -2.68
CA LEU A 263 6.65 20.48 -1.71
C LEU A 263 6.87 21.91 -1.16
N THR A 264 5.89 22.83 -1.27
CA THR A 264 6.07 24.24 -0.87
C THR A 264 6.48 24.39 0.59
N ASP A 265 5.86 23.64 1.50
CA ASP A 265 6.21 23.68 2.92
C ASP A 265 7.69 23.30 3.13
N LEU A 266 8.14 22.26 2.44
CA LEU A 266 9.51 21.77 2.50
C LEU A 266 10.48 22.79 1.91
N LYS A 267 10.15 23.35 0.73
CA LYS A 267 10.93 24.42 0.10
C LYS A 267 11.06 25.64 1.00
N THR A 268 9.98 26.04 1.65
CA THR A 268 9.95 27.20 2.55
C THR A 268 10.89 26.99 3.72
N VAL A 269 10.87 25.80 4.33
CA VAL A 269 11.79 25.45 5.42
C VAL A 269 13.23 25.45 4.94
N PHE A 270 13.53 24.79 3.83
CA PHE A 270 14.88 24.72 3.27
C PHE A 270 15.44 26.10 2.90
N GLN A 271 14.63 26.96 2.28
CA GLN A 271 15.01 28.33 1.97
C GLN A 271 15.28 29.15 3.24
N ARG A 272 14.42 29.05 4.27
CA ARG A 272 14.64 29.74 5.56
C ARG A 272 15.91 29.27 6.26
N SER A 273 16.25 28.00 6.12
CA SER A 273 17.46 27.40 6.67
C SER A 273 18.69 27.54 5.77
N ASN A 274 18.56 28.18 4.60
CA ASN A 274 19.58 28.24 3.55
C ASN A 274 20.20 26.86 3.25
N TYR A 275 19.35 25.83 3.25
CA TYR A 275 19.71 24.43 3.06
C TYR A 275 19.37 23.99 1.63
N PHE A 276 20.37 23.42 0.96
CA PHE A 276 20.23 22.86 -0.38
C PHE A 276 20.50 21.37 -0.29
N PRO A 277 19.45 20.52 -0.29
CA PRO A 277 19.63 19.08 -0.16
C PRO A 277 20.31 18.53 -1.39
N THR A 278 21.18 17.54 -1.19
CA THR A 278 21.68 16.65 -2.24
C THR A 278 20.52 15.81 -2.78
N ILE A 279 20.40 15.68 -4.11
CA ILE A 279 19.27 15.01 -4.78
C ILE A 279 19.77 13.90 -5.71
N THR A 280 19.11 12.74 -5.63
CA THR A 280 19.20 11.66 -6.63
C THR A 280 17.80 11.36 -7.14
N LEU A 281 17.61 11.35 -8.47
CA LEU A 281 16.34 11.07 -9.15
C LEU A 281 16.41 9.73 -9.86
N ILE A 282 15.46 8.85 -9.52
CA ILE A 282 15.41 7.48 -10.04
C ILE A 282 13.99 7.19 -10.54
N VAL A 283 13.88 6.71 -11.77
CA VAL A 283 12.62 6.23 -12.35
C VAL A 283 12.52 4.73 -12.14
N ALA A 284 11.41 4.28 -11.53
CA ALA A 284 11.12 2.86 -11.31
C ALA A 284 10.00 2.39 -12.24
N GLN A 285 10.35 1.66 -13.29
CA GLN A 285 9.39 1.11 -14.26
C GLN A 285 9.08 -0.35 -13.92
N LYS A 286 7.92 -0.60 -13.30
CA LYS A 286 7.44 -1.97 -13.03
C LYS A 286 6.77 -2.62 -14.25
N ARG A 287 6.20 -1.82 -15.15
CA ARG A 287 5.42 -2.29 -16.31
C ARG A 287 6.24 -2.17 -17.60
N HIS A 288 6.98 -3.23 -17.94
CA HIS A 288 7.70 -3.41 -19.21
C HIS A 288 7.55 -4.85 -19.74
N GLN A 289 8.25 -5.21 -20.82
CA GLN A 289 8.15 -6.54 -21.44
C GLN A 289 9.27 -7.51 -21.00
N THR A 290 10.39 -7.02 -20.48
CA THR A 290 11.50 -7.83 -19.99
C THR A 290 11.08 -8.85 -18.93
N ARG A 291 11.55 -10.10 -19.07
CA ARG A 291 11.43 -11.18 -18.09
C ARG A 291 12.80 -11.83 -17.94
N LEU A 292 13.08 -12.34 -16.74
CA LEU A 292 14.32 -13.05 -16.42
C LEU A 292 13.94 -14.47 -16.01
N PHE A 293 14.67 -15.44 -16.56
CA PHE A 293 14.49 -16.85 -16.29
C PHE A 293 15.82 -17.44 -15.79
N PRO A 294 15.80 -18.30 -14.76
CA PRO A 294 17.01 -19.01 -14.33
C PRO A 294 17.48 -19.96 -15.43
N THR A 295 18.80 -20.16 -15.58
CA THR A 295 19.32 -21.07 -16.62
C THR A 295 19.23 -22.54 -16.21
N GLY A 296 19.12 -22.81 -14.90
CA GLY A 296 18.88 -24.15 -14.38
C GLY A 296 18.11 -24.16 -13.05
N PRO A 297 17.65 -25.33 -12.60
CA PRO A 297 16.79 -25.48 -11.41
C PRO A 297 17.42 -25.01 -10.08
N LYS A 298 18.76 -24.90 -10.01
CA LYS A 298 19.49 -24.44 -8.83
C LYS A 298 19.71 -22.92 -8.79
N GLU A 299 19.38 -22.22 -9.88
CA GLU A 299 19.63 -20.79 -10.04
C GLU A 299 18.35 -19.95 -9.91
N GLY A 300 17.27 -20.58 -9.48
CA GLY A 300 15.98 -19.94 -9.29
C GLY A 300 15.13 -20.65 -8.25
N THR A 301 13.96 -20.07 -8.01
CA THR A 301 12.96 -20.60 -7.10
C THR A 301 12.30 -21.85 -7.66
N ALA A 302 11.69 -22.64 -6.78
CA ALA A 302 10.99 -23.87 -7.11
C ALA A 302 9.85 -23.70 -8.15
N ASN A 303 9.34 -22.47 -8.31
CA ASN A 303 8.32 -22.15 -9.29
C ASN A 303 8.84 -21.55 -10.60
N GLY A 304 10.15 -21.67 -10.87
CA GLY A 304 10.77 -21.31 -12.14
C GLY A 304 11.06 -19.81 -12.31
N ASN A 305 11.03 -19.03 -11.23
CA ASN A 305 11.42 -17.63 -11.24
C ASN A 305 12.87 -17.46 -10.78
N VAL A 306 13.46 -16.30 -11.07
CA VAL A 306 14.72 -15.89 -10.44
C VAL A 306 14.51 -15.61 -8.95
N PHE A 307 15.57 -15.74 -8.14
CA PHE A 307 15.49 -15.47 -6.71
C PHE A 307 15.16 -14.00 -6.40
N PRO A 308 14.44 -13.70 -5.29
CA PRO A 308 14.37 -12.35 -4.76
C PRO A 308 15.79 -11.79 -4.52
N GLY A 309 16.02 -10.54 -4.95
CA GLY A 309 17.35 -9.92 -4.95
C GLY A 309 18.13 -10.12 -6.24
N THR A 310 17.58 -10.79 -7.27
CA THR A 310 18.25 -10.88 -8.57
C THR A 310 18.35 -9.50 -9.23
N VAL A 311 19.58 -9.08 -9.55
CA VAL A 311 19.94 -7.86 -10.25
C VAL A 311 20.54 -8.20 -11.61
N VAL A 312 20.15 -7.47 -12.66
CA VAL A 312 20.79 -7.49 -13.97
C VAL A 312 21.07 -6.06 -14.41
N ASP A 313 22.35 -5.70 -14.49
CA ASP A 313 22.87 -4.39 -14.83
C ASP A 313 23.91 -4.45 -15.98
N THR A 314 23.87 -5.52 -16.77
CA THR A 314 24.76 -5.73 -17.92
C THR A 314 23.99 -6.31 -19.11
N LYS A 315 24.54 -6.13 -20.33
CA LYS A 315 24.08 -6.69 -21.63
C LYS A 315 22.70 -6.25 -22.13
N VAL A 316 21.69 -6.18 -21.27
CA VAL A 316 20.27 -5.88 -21.62
C VAL A 316 19.78 -4.61 -20.94
N VAL A 317 20.71 -3.75 -20.55
CA VAL A 317 20.51 -2.42 -19.98
C VAL A 317 21.01 -1.36 -20.96
N HIS A 318 20.85 -0.08 -20.63
CA HIS A 318 21.34 1.00 -21.47
C HIS A 318 22.88 0.94 -21.60
N PRO A 319 23.45 1.19 -22.79
CA PRO A 319 24.89 1.05 -23.01
C PRO A 319 25.76 2.08 -22.27
N PHE A 320 25.19 3.22 -21.88
CA PHE A 320 25.93 4.37 -21.32
C PHE A 320 25.28 5.02 -20.09
N GLU A 321 24.01 4.70 -19.82
CA GLU A 321 23.27 5.34 -18.74
C GLU A 321 23.25 4.40 -17.55
N PHE A 322 22.94 4.94 -16.37
CA PHE A 322 22.90 4.13 -15.16
C PHE A 322 21.50 3.53 -14.96
N ASP A 323 21.31 2.31 -15.44
CA ASP A 323 20.07 1.55 -15.26
C ASP A 323 20.31 0.07 -14.91
N PHE A 324 19.31 -0.54 -14.25
CA PHE A 324 19.37 -1.94 -13.86
C PHE A 324 17.99 -2.53 -13.59
N TYR A 325 17.86 -3.84 -13.78
CA TYR A 325 16.69 -4.61 -13.35
C TYR A 325 16.92 -5.17 -11.95
N LEU A 326 15.91 -5.09 -11.08
CA LEU A 326 15.90 -5.74 -9.77
C LEU A 326 14.60 -6.53 -9.58
N CYS A 327 14.72 -7.84 -9.39
CA CYS A 327 13.63 -8.70 -8.95
C CYS A 327 13.63 -8.80 -7.42
N SER A 328 13.02 -7.83 -6.74
CA SER A 328 13.05 -7.73 -5.26
C SER A 328 12.10 -8.69 -4.52
N HIS A 329 11.31 -9.51 -5.20
CA HIS A 329 10.21 -10.25 -4.58
C HIS A 329 10.10 -11.68 -5.09
N TYR A 330 9.48 -12.53 -4.26
CA TYR A 330 9.11 -13.88 -4.64
C TYR A 330 7.82 -13.87 -5.47
N GLY A 331 7.91 -14.25 -6.75
CA GLY A 331 6.77 -14.34 -7.65
C GLY A 331 5.94 -15.57 -7.33
N SER A 332 4.88 -15.46 -6.53
CA SER A 332 4.11 -16.62 -6.07
C SER A 332 3.30 -17.33 -7.17
N LEU A 333 2.97 -16.63 -8.24
CA LEU A 333 2.19 -17.14 -9.37
C LEU A 333 2.69 -16.51 -10.67
N GLY A 334 2.83 -17.33 -11.71
CA GLY A 334 3.32 -16.90 -13.01
C GLY A 334 4.77 -16.46 -12.99
N THR A 335 5.16 -15.66 -13.98
CA THR A 335 6.52 -15.15 -14.13
C THR A 335 6.68 -13.79 -13.44
N SER A 336 7.65 -13.71 -12.54
CA SER A 336 8.11 -12.49 -11.88
C SER A 336 8.46 -11.42 -12.90
N LYS A 337 8.12 -10.19 -12.54
CA LYS A 337 8.46 -9.01 -13.32
C LYS A 337 9.48 -8.21 -12.51
N PRO A 338 10.78 -8.26 -12.86
CA PRO A 338 11.76 -7.39 -12.21
C PRO A 338 11.36 -5.94 -12.47
N THR A 339 11.61 -5.03 -11.53
CA THR A 339 11.41 -3.60 -11.78
C THR A 339 12.69 -3.04 -12.42
N HIS A 340 12.53 -2.22 -13.45
CA HIS A 340 13.64 -1.53 -14.12
C HIS A 340 13.84 -0.16 -13.47
N TYR A 341 15.04 0.12 -12.98
CA TYR A 341 15.40 1.39 -12.38
C TYR A 341 16.35 2.15 -13.33
N TYR A 342 16.06 3.42 -13.59
CA TYR A 342 16.92 4.34 -14.33
C TYR A 342 17.29 5.52 -13.43
N VAL A 343 18.58 5.77 -13.26
CA VAL A 343 19.09 6.92 -12.50
C VAL A 343 19.23 8.09 -13.47
N LEU A 344 18.37 9.10 -13.31
CA LEU A 344 18.35 10.28 -14.17
C LEU A 344 19.22 11.42 -13.65
N TRP A 345 19.46 11.45 -12.34
CA TRP A 345 20.27 12.46 -11.67
C TRP A 345 20.84 11.87 -10.40
N ASP A 346 22.09 12.13 -10.08
CA ASP A 346 22.73 11.58 -8.88
C ASP A 346 23.81 12.50 -8.29
N GLU A 347 23.40 13.39 -7.38
CA GLU A 347 24.36 14.22 -6.64
C GLU A 347 25.02 13.47 -5.49
N HIS A 348 24.42 12.37 -5.02
CA HIS A 348 24.98 11.53 -3.96
C HIS A 348 26.14 10.67 -4.45
N LYS A 349 26.28 10.50 -5.78
CA LYS A 349 27.35 9.71 -6.42
C LYS A 349 27.35 8.25 -5.95
N PHE A 350 26.18 7.63 -6.00
CA PHE A 350 26.02 6.23 -5.64
C PHE A 350 26.86 5.32 -6.54
N THR A 351 27.42 4.29 -5.93
CA THR A 351 27.86 3.11 -6.69
C THR A 351 26.65 2.26 -7.09
N SER A 352 26.81 1.40 -8.10
CA SER A 352 25.77 0.45 -8.49
C SER A 352 25.37 -0.46 -7.33
N ASP A 353 26.34 -0.99 -6.58
CA ASP A 353 26.08 -1.88 -5.46
C ASP A 353 25.33 -1.19 -4.31
N ASP A 354 25.72 0.03 -3.95
CA ASP A 354 25.06 0.79 -2.88
C ASP A 354 23.61 1.09 -3.22
N LEU A 355 23.35 1.58 -4.45
CA LEU A 355 22.01 1.94 -4.85
C LEU A 355 21.10 0.72 -5.00
N GLN A 356 21.59 -0.35 -5.61
CA GLN A 356 20.85 -1.60 -5.75
C GLN A 356 20.50 -2.19 -4.38
N LYS A 357 21.46 -2.19 -3.45
CA LYS A 357 21.26 -2.66 -2.08
C LYS A 357 20.28 -1.78 -1.30
N LEU A 358 20.38 -0.47 -1.42
CA LEU A 358 19.46 0.49 -0.80
C LEU A 358 18.03 0.24 -1.25
N ILE A 359 17.79 0.16 -2.56
CA ILE A 359 16.45 -0.07 -3.11
C ILE A 359 15.90 -1.43 -2.66
N TYR A 360 16.74 -2.47 -2.66
CA TYR A 360 16.32 -3.80 -2.21
C TYR A 360 15.96 -3.81 -0.73
N ASP A 361 16.76 -3.17 0.13
CA ASP A 361 16.51 -3.11 1.57
C ASP A 361 15.22 -2.36 1.90
N MET A 362 14.99 -1.25 1.21
CA MET A 362 13.72 -0.53 1.31
C MET A 362 12.53 -1.40 0.91
N CYS A 363 12.64 -2.35 -0.02
CA CYS A 363 11.52 -3.24 -0.39
C CYS A 363 10.99 -4.09 0.78
N PHE A 364 11.70 -4.17 1.91
CA PHE A 364 11.26 -4.86 3.12
C PHE A 364 10.48 -3.97 4.11
N THR A 365 10.39 -2.65 3.87
CA THR A 365 9.76 -1.69 4.80
C THR A 365 8.27 -1.42 4.49
N PHE A 366 7.68 -2.15 3.55
CA PHE A 366 6.26 -2.01 3.23
C PHE A 366 5.37 -2.55 4.35
N ALA A 367 4.64 -1.66 5.01
CA ALA A 367 3.97 -1.93 6.27
C ALA A 367 2.76 -2.88 6.17
N ARG A 368 2.25 -3.19 4.97
CA ARG A 368 0.99 -3.94 4.80
C ARG A 368 1.19 -5.47 4.70
N CYS A 369 2.42 -5.97 4.65
CA CYS A 369 2.70 -7.40 4.59
C CYS A 369 4.06 -7.76 5.17
N THR A 370 4.28 -9.05 5.41
CA THR A 370 5.53 -9.59 5.94
C THR A 370 6.38 -10.26 4.84
N LYS A 371 6.53 -9.56 3.72
CA LYS A 371 7.32 -9.99 2.56
C LYS A 371 7.87 -8.78 1.81
N PRO A 372 9.00 -8.91 1.11
CA PRO A 372 9.47 -7.83 0.25
C PRO A 372 8.50 -7.62 -0.90
N VAL A 373 8.36 -6.35 -1.31
CA VAL A 373 7.49 -5.94 -2.41
C VAL A 373 8.27 -5.75 -3.70
N SER A 374 7.58 -5.90 -4.84
CA SER A 374 8.18 -5.79 -6.18
C SER A 374 8.63 -4.38 -6.57
N LEU A 375 8.22 -3.37 -5.80
CA LEU A 375 8.41 -1.96 -6.10
C LEU A 375 8.77 -1.27 -4.79
N VAL A 376 9.76 -0.39 -4.84
CA VAL A 376 10.28 0.29 -3.65
C VAL A 376 9.15 1.07 -2.93
N PRO A 377 9.03 1.01 -1.58
CA PRO A 377 7.83 1.48 -0.90
C PRO A 377 7.43 2.94 -1.12
N PRO A 378 8.34 3.94 -1.25
CA PRO A 378 7.93 5.29 -1.58
C PRO A 378 7.08 5.35 -2.85
N VAL A 379 7.52 4.69 -3.93
CA VAL A 379 6.80 4.64 -5.22
C VAL A 379 5.52 3.80 -5.09
N TYR A 380 5.56 2.69 -4.36
CA TYR A 380 4.37 1.87 -4.15
C TYR A 380 3.29 2.61 -3.32
N TYR A 381 3.69 3.40 -2.32
CA TYR A 381 2.74 4.23 -1.60
C TYR A 381 2.22 5.39 -2.44
N ALA A 382 3.01 5.96 -3.35
CA ALA A 382 2.54 6.94 -4.31
C ALA A 382 1.45 6.37 -5.23
N ASP A 383 1.64 5.17 -5.80
CA ASP A 383 0.60 4.46 -6.59
C ASP A 383 -0.69 4.26 -5.78
N LEU A 384 -0.56 3.81 -4.53
CA LEU A 384 -1.71 3.65 -3.64
C LEU A 384 -2.42 4.98 -3.30
N ALA A 385 -1.68 6.08 -3.23
CA ALA A 385 -2.20 7.42 -2.96
C ALA A 385 -2.86 8.01 -4.21
N ALA A 386 -2.27 7.86 -5.39
CA ALA A 386 -2.83 8.30 -6.67
C ALA A 386 -4.14 7.55 -6.98
N TYR A 387 -4.14 6.22 -6.81
CA TYR A 387 -5.35 5.41 -6.89
C TYR A 387 -6.41 5.88 -5.87
N ARG A 388 -6.00 6.24 -4.66
CA ARG A 388 -6.95 6.77 -3.68
C ARG A 388 -7.55 8.11 -4.10
N GLY A 389 -6.74 9.02 -4.65
CA GLY A 389 -7.23 10.30 -5.18
C GLY A 389 -8.21 10.13 -6.33
N ARG A 390 -7.98 9.14 -7.22
CA ARG A 390 -8.97 8.75 -8.24
C ARG A 390 -10.32 8.39 -7.63
N LEU A 391 -10.31 7.56 -6.57
CA LEU A 391 -11.55 7.22 -5.87
C LEU A 391 -12.25 8.45 -5.25
N TYR A 392 -11.48 9.43 -4.74
CA TYR A 392 -12.04 10.68 -4.24
C TYR A 392 -12.68 11.52 -5.33
N TYR A 393 -12.00 11.65 -6.47
CA TYR A 393 -12.52 12.33 -7.64
C TYR A 393 -13.82 11.70 -8.12
N GLU A 394 -13.84 10.38 -8.33
CA GLU A 394 -15.03 9.64 -8.77
C GLU A 394 -16.19 9.74 -7.78
N ALA A 395 -15.90 9.66 -6.47
CA ALA A 395 -16.90 9.84 -5.42
C ALA A 395 -17.54 11.23 -5.48
N ARG A 396 -16.70 12.27 -5.59
CA ARG A 396 -17.14 13.66 -5.66
C ARG A 396 -17.98 13.92 -6.91
N MET A 397 -17.57 13.43 -8.08
CA MET A 397 -18.35 13.58 -9.32
C MET A 397 -19.70 12.86 -9.24
N SER A 398 -19.72 11.65 -8.65
CA SER A 398 -20.97 10.90 -8.45
C SER A 398 -21.93 11.64 -7.49
N ALA A 399 -21.40 12.30 -6.46
CA ALA A 399 -22.20 13.05 -5.49
C ALA A 399 -22.72 14.40 -6.03
N GLN A 400 -22.07 14.97 -7.05
CA GLN A 400 -22.45 16.25 -7.66
C GLN A 400 -23.41 16.10 -8.85
N SER A 401 -23.68 14.88 -9.31
CA SER A 401 -24.58 14.60 -10.44
C SER A 401 -25.98 14.27 -9.90
N PRO A 402 -26.98 15.17 -9.99
CA PRO A 402 -28.32 14.92 -9.45
C PRO A 402 -29.17 13.95 -10.31
N ASP A 403 -28.76 13.63 -11.54
CA ASP A 403 -29.68 13.14 -12.58
C ASP A 403 -29.57 11.67 -13.01
N SER A 404 -28.75 10.82 -12.40
CA SER A 404 -28.69 9.38 -12.79
C SER A 404 -29.58 8.46 -11.95
N ALA A 405 -30.58 9.01 -11.26
CA ALA A 405 -31.61 8.25 -10.56
C ALA A 405 -32.84 7.93 -11.43
N VAL A 406 -32.86 8.16 -12.75
CA VAL A 406 -33.92 7.65 -13.64
C VAL A 406 -33.37 7.41 -15.06
N SER A 407 -32.77 6.24 -15.31
CA SER A 407 -32.88 5.52 -16.60
C SER A 407 -31.98 4.27 -16.62
N SER A 408 -32.53 3.14 -16.18
CA SER A 408 -32.19 1.83 -16.75
C SER A 408 -33.32 0.84 -16.48
N SER A 409 -34.54 1.22 -16.85
CA SER A 409 -35.57 0.25 -17.21
C SER A 409 -35.59 0.11 -18.74
N SER A 410 -35.60 -1.14 -19.19
CA SER A 410 -35.89 -1.64 -20.55
C SER A 410 -34.86 -1.46 -21.67
N SER A 411 -34.08 -2.52 -21.92
CA SER A 411 -33.85 -3.23 -23.20
C SER A 411 -32.48 -3.95 -23.14
N HIS A 412 -32.27 -5.25 -23.38
CA HIS A 412 -33.02 -6.31 -24.03
C HIS A 412 -32.73 -7.68 -23.39
N LEU A 413 -33.76 -8.54 -23.44
CA LEU A 413 -33.66 -9.99 -23.33
C LEU A 413 -33.04 -10.60 -24.61
N ALA A 414 -32.38 -11.74 -24.39
CA ALA A 414 -32.15 -12.88 -25.29
C ALA A 414 -31.01 -12.80 -26.34
N SER A 415 -29.92 -13.50 -26.04
CA SER A 415 -29.58 -14.73 -26.79
C SER A 415 -28.72 -15.67 -25.94
N SER A 416 -29.32 -16.78 -25.56
CA SER A 416 -28.67 -17.96 -24.97
C SER A 416 -27.98 -18.80 -26.03
N SER A 417 -26.74 -19.23 -25.78
CA SER A 417 -26.24 -20.56 -26.17
C SER A 417 -24.98 -20.91 -25.39
N SER A 418 -25.09 -21.96 -24.54
CA SER A 418 -24.14 -23.08 -24.31
C SER A 418 -22.65 -22.85 -24.63
N SER A 419 -21.67 -23.23 -23.81
CA SER A 419 -21.56 -24.45 -22.99
C SER A 419 -20.26 -24.48 -22.16
N SER A 420 -20.29 -25.30 -21.11
CA SER A 420 -19.20 -26.13 -20.55
C SER A 420 -18.08 -25.51 -19.68
N THR A 421 -18.16 -25.87 -18.38
CA THR A 421 -17.15 -26.60 -17.58
C THR A 421 -15.68 -26.19 -17.78
N THR A 422 -14.91 -25.79 -16.77
CA THR A 422 -14.46 -26.65 -15.66
C THR A 422 -13.59 -25.81 -14.70
N SER A 423 -13.74 -26.10 -13.42
CA SER A 423 -12.78 -25.99 -12.31
C SER A 423 -11.32 -25.62 -12.64
N ILE A 424 -10.83 -24.55 -12.00
CA ILE A 424 -9.67 -24.46 -11.07
C ILE A 424 -9.65 -23.06 -10.48
#